data_AF-A0A816LKZ5-F1
#
_entry.id   AF-A0A816LKZ5-F1
#
_cell.length_a   1.000
_cell.length_b   1.000
_cell.length_c   1.000
_cell.angle_alpha   90.00
_cell.angle_beta   90.00
_cell.angle_gamma   90.00
#
_symmetry.space_group_name_H-M   'P 1'
#
loop_
_entity.id
_entity.type
_entity.pdbx_description
1 polymer ?
#
loop_
_entity_poly.entity_id
_entity_poly.type
_entity_poly.pdbx_seq_one_letter_code
_entity_poly.pdbx_strand_id
1 'polypeptide(L)'
;MPCIVNTYSTFSTSSMMMAKNYEAESALNKFISTNIVNELIFEKIIRLHGGSTIIIVYYIADRIRYDDIMVNDLYPSITITFPMMQHNKNIALLPIELNLCQGFNSIRIYNPDDFTPDFDRIVVY
;
A
#
# COMPACT_ATOMS: atom_id res chain seq x y z
N MET A 1 -12.26 5.27 16.75
CA MET A 1 -12.92 5.43 15.43
C MET A 1 -13.22 4.05 14.87
N PRO A 2 -14.44 3.75 14.40
CA PRO A 2 -14.73 2.47 13.76
C PRO A 2 -14.00 2.39 12.41
N CYS A 3 -13.37 1.24 12.16
CA CYS A 3 -12.68 0.94 10.91
C CYS A 3 -13.72 0.52 9.86
N ILE A 4 -13.86 1.28 8.77
CA ILE A 4 -14.88 1.04 7.75
C ILE A 4 -14.31 0.07 6.72
N VAL A 5 -14.93 -1.10 6.57
CA VAL A 5 -14.62 -2.07 5.51
C VAL A 5 -15.62 -1.85 4.38
N ASN A 6 -15.17 -1.40 3.21
CA ASN A 6 -16.05 -1.20 2.05
C ASN A 6 -16.31 -2.53 1.33
N THR A 7 -17.58 -2.93 1.24
CA THR A 7 -18.07 -3.99 0.35
C THR A 7 -18.73 -3.35 -0.88
N TYR A 8 -18.18 -3.56 -2.08
CA TYR A 8 -18.75 -3.02 -3.34
C TYR A 8 -19.83 -3.94 -3.93
N SER A 9 -20.92 -3.36 -4.45
CA SER A 9 -21.99 -4.03 -5.24
C SER A 9 -22.10 -3.47 -6.66
N THR A 10 -22.55 -4.30 -7.61
CA THR A 10 -22.42 -4.17 -9.09
C THR A 10 -23.59 -3.45 -9.82
N PHE A 11 -23.33 -2.82 -10.98
CA PHE A 11 -24.31 -2.12 -11.86
C PHE A 11 -24.56 -2.80 -13.25
N SER A 12 -25.66 -2.38 -13.91
CA SER A 12 -26.48 -2.98 -15.02
C SER A 12 -25.99 -2.80 -16.50
N THR A 13 -26.60 -3.53 -17.47
CA THR A 13 -25.98 -4.14 -18.67
C THR A 13 -26.38 -3.67 -20.10
N SER A 14 -27.03 -2.53 -20.36
CA SER A 14 -27.57 -2.24 -21.73
C SER A 14 -26.78 -1.29 -22.63
N SER A 15 -25.75 -0.59 -22.15
CA SER A 15 -24.80 0.20 -22.97
C SER A 15 -23.64 -0.63 -23.55
N MET A 16 -23.70 -1.94 -23.34
CA MET A 16 -22.53 -2.81 -23.26
C MET A 16 -21.97 -3.32 -24.60
N MET A 17 -22.65 -3.32 -25.75
CA MET A 17 -22.11 -4.05 -26.92
C MET A 17 -21.19 -3.25 -27.86
N MET A 18 -21.33 -1.92 -27.98
CA MET A 18 -20.41 -1.10 -28.79
C MET A 18 -19.27 -0.49 -27.97
N ALA A 19 -19.49 -0.20 -26.68
CA ALA A 19 -18.42 0.19 -25.76
C ALA A 19 -17.44 -0.96 -25.49
N LYS A 20 -17.92 -2.21 -25.49
CA LYS A 20 -17.09 -3.39 -25.18
C LYS A 20 -15.89 -3.60 -26.09
N ASN A 21 -15.93 -3.25 -27.37
CA ASN A 21 -14.78 -3.49 -28.25
C ASN A 21 -13.68 -2.43 -28.06
N TYR A 22 -14.05 -1.16 -27.89
CA TYR A 22 -13.09 -0.10 -27.59
C TYR A 22 -12.57 -0.19 -26.15
N GLU A 23 -13.44 -0.57 -25.20
CA GLU A 23 -13.06 -0.85 -23.82
C GLU A 23 -12.26 -2.15 -23.71
N ALA A 24 -12.49 -3.17 -24.54
CA ALA A 24 -11.68 -4.38 -24.53
C ALA A 24 -10.29 -4.15 -25.10
N GLU A 25 -10.12 -3.37 -26.18
CA GLU A 25 -8.79 -3.00 -26.68
C GLU A 25 -8.05 -2.01 -25.77
N SER A 26 -8.77 -1.07 -25.14
CA SER A 26 -8.23 -0.19 -24.10
C SER A 26 -7.90 -0.93 -22.81
N ALA A 27 -8.74 -1.86 -22.37
CA ALA A 27 -8.48 -2.72 -21.22
C ALA A 27 -7.36 -3.71 -21.53
N LEU A 28 -7.25 -4.22 -22.77
CA LEU A 28 -6.15 -5.07 -23.20
C LEU A 28 -4.84 -4.26 -23.25
N ASN A 29 -4.84 -3.02 -23.73
CA ASN A 29 -3.65 -2.15 -23.65
C ASN A 29 -3.35 -1.67 -22.22
N LYS A 30 -4.35 -1.56 -21.35
CA LYS A 30 -4.20 -1.32 -19.90
C LYS A 30 -3.79 -2.58 -19.13
N PHE A 31 -4.02 -3.76 -19.70
CA PHE A 31 -3.61 -5.06 -19.17
C PHE A 31 -2.22 -5.45 -19.70
N ILE A 32 -1.85 -5.01 -20.92
CA ILE A 32 -0.53 -5.13 -21.55
C ILE A 32 0.43 -4.03 -21.03
N SER A 33 -0.09 -2.85 -20.65
CA SER A 33 0.50 -2.00 -19.61
C SER A 33 0.29 -2.70 -18.27
N THR A 34 0.89 -3.88 -18.11
CA THR A 34 1.09 -4.53 -16.82
C THR A 34 1.71 -3.49 -15.90
N ASN A 35 0.86 -2.85 -15.10
CA ASN A 35 1.19 -2.08 -13.91
C ASN A 35 1.98 -3.02 -13.01
N ILE A 36 3.28 -3.14 -13.26
CA ILE A 36 4.20 -3.60 -12.23
C ILE A 36 4.23 -2.43 -11.25
N VAL A 37 3.23 -2.37 -10.37
CA VAL A 37 3.36 -1.60 -9.16
C VAL A 37 4.36 -2.41 -8.33
N ASN A 38 5.59 -1.92 -8.22
CA ASN A 38 6.55 -2.49 -7.29
C ASN A 38 6.04 -2.16 -5.89
N GLU A 39 5.32 -3.12 -5.30
CA GLU A 39 4.70 -2.97 -3.99
C GLU A 39 5.11 -4.10 -3.05
N LEU A 40 5.16 -3.76 -1.77
CA LEU A 40 5.28 -4.71 -0.68
C LEU A 40 3.97 -4.72 0.10
N ILE A 41 3.36 -5.89 0.25
CA ILE A 41 2.15 -6.06 1.05
C ILE A 41 2.44 -6.98 2.23
N PHE A 42 2.23 -6.46 3.44
CA PHE A 42 2.12 -7.26 4.64
C PHE A 42 0.65 -7.63 4.84
N GLU A 43 0.32 -8.90 4.61
CA GLU A 43 -1.01 -9.43 4.84
C GLU A 43 -1.17 -10.01 6.25
N LYS A 44 -2.43 -10.09 6.70
CA LYS A 44 -2.83 -10.76 7.94
C LYS A 44 -2.12 -10.22 9.19
N ILE A 45 -1.90 -8.91 9.26
CA ILE A 45 -1.48 -8.24 10.49
C ILE A 45 -2.66 -8.27 11.48
N ILE A 46 -2.52 -9.01 12.56
CA ILE A 46 -3.58 -9.20 13.55
C ILE A 46 -3.51 -8.13 14.63
N ARG A 47 -4.65 -7.50 14.93
CA ARG A 47 -4.84 -6.65 16.12
C ARG A 47 -6.02 -7.14 16.95
N LEU A 48 -5.83 -7.21 18.27
CA LEU A 48 -6.90 -7.56 19.21
C LEU A 48 -7.92 -6.43 19.35
N HIS A 49 -7.48 -5.18 19.21
CA HIS A 49 -8.31 -3.98 19.26
C HIS A 49 -7.93 -3.05 18.11
N GLY A 50 -8.93 -2.43 17.50
CA GLY A 50 -8.70 -1.41 16.46
C GLY A 50 -8.34 -0.06 17.05
N GLY A 51 -7.74 0.80 16.23
CA GLY A 51 -7.36 2.16 16.57
C GLY A 51 -5.94 2.50 16.12
N SER A 52 -5.48 3.67 16.58
CA SER A 52 -4.11 4.12 16.35
C SER A 52 -3.12 3.11 16.93
N THR A 53 -2.15 2.73 16.10
CA THR A 53 -1.17 1.69 16.35
C THR A 53 0.18 2.17 15.82
N ILE A 54 1.23 2.04 16.63
CA ILE A 54 2.60 2.34 16.20
C ILE A 54 3.17 1.10 15.52
N ILE A 55 3.65 1.29 14.30
CA ILE A 55 4.39 0.29 13.53
C ILE A 55 5.82 0.79 13.36
N ILE A 56 6.80 -0.05 13.71
CA ILE A 56 8.20 0.24 13.44
C ILE A 56 8.59 -0.48 12.16
N VAL A 57 8.97 0.29 11.14
CA VAL A 57 9.51 -0.22 9.88
C VAL A 57 11.03 -0.25 9.98
N TYR A 58 11.63 -1.41 9.70
CA TYR A 58 13.06 -1.60 9.60
C TYR A 58 13.48 -1.57 8.13
N TYR A 59 14.39 -0.68 7.76
CA TYR A 59 14.70 -0.39 6.36
C TYR A 59 16.17 0.02 6.14
N ILE A 60 16.62 0.01 4.88
CA ILE A 60 17.92 0.54 4.44
C ILE A 60 17.67 1.52 3.28
N ALA A 61 18.24 2.71 3.35
CA ALA A 61 18.12 3.72 2.30
C ALA A 61 19.46 4.46 2.10
N ASP A 62 19.90 4.55 0.85
CA ASP A 62 21.12 5.24 0.41
C ASP A 62 20.93 6.74 0.14
N ARG A 63 19.66 7.15 -0.04
CA ARG A 63 19.19 8.53 -0.18
C ARG A 63 17.81 8.65 0.46
N ILE A 64 17.30 9.88 0.59
CA ILE A 64 15.93 10.09 1.08
C ILE A 64 14.96 9.41 0.09
N ARG A 65 14.06 8.58 0.61
CA ARG A 65 13.00 7.91 -0.16
C ARG A 65 11.63 8.34 0.33
N TYR A 66 10.64 8.18 -0.53
CA TYR A 66 9.24 8.48 -0.25
C TYR A 66 8.42 7.28 -0.65
N ASP A 67 7.46 6.87 0.17
CA ASP A 67 6.51 5.82 -0.21
C ASP A 67 5.10 6.20 0.24
N ASP A 68 4.12 5.73 -0.49
CA ASP A 68 2.72 5.73 -0.06
C ASP A 68 2.41 4.44 0.71
N ILE A 69 1.78 4.61 1.86
CA ILE A 69 1.27 3.53 2.70
C ILE A 69 -0.25 3.52 2.65
N MET A 70 -0.81 2.35 2.38
CA MET A 70 -2.25 2.12 2.38
C MET A 70 -2.62 0.98 3.33
N VAL A 71 -3.56 1.25 4.24
CA VAL A 71 -4.08 0.26 5.20
C VAL A 71 -5.42 -0.27 4.69
N ASN A 72 -5.57 -1.59 4.59
CA ASN A 72 -6.81 -2.25 4.17
C ASN A 72 -7.39 -1.72 2.85
N ASP A 73 -6.51 -1.34 1.91
CA ASP A 73 -6.87 -0.76 0.61
C ASP A 73 -7.75 0.51 0.70
N LEU A 74 -7.65 1.24 1.81
CA LEU A 74 -8.40 2.48 2.05
C LEU A 74 -7.68 3.71 1.50
N TYR A 75 -8.41 4.51 0.73
CA TYR A 75 -7.95 5.82 0.26
C TYR A 75 -8.38 6.96 1.20
N PRO A 76 -7.58 8.05 1.29
CA PRO A 76 -6.27 8.24 0.65
C PRO A 76 -5.15 7.45 1.34
N SER A 77 -4.10 7.13 0.58
CA SER A 77 -2.83 6.65 1.15
C SER A 77 -2.13 7.77 1.94
N ILE A 78 -1.15 7.38 2.76
CA ILE A 78 -0.31 8.29 3.53
C ILE A 78 1.09 8.25 2.96
N THR A 79 1.61 9.38 2.48
CA THR A 79 3.00 9.49 2.04
C THR A 79 3.94 9.61 3.24
N ILE A 80 4.94 8.74 3.30
CA ILE A 80 5.96 8.68 4.35
C ILE A 80 7.32 9.01 3.75
N THR A 81 8.12 9.76 4.50
CA THR A 81 9.52 10.04 4.15
C THR A 81 10.43 9.10 4.94
N PHE A 82 11.31 8.38 4.22
CA PHE A 82 12.37 7.56 4.79
C PHE A 82 13.70 8.33 4.69
N PRO A 83 14.25 8.80 5.82
CA PRO A 83 15.56 9.45 5.83
C PRO A 83 16.67 8.54 5.32
N MET A 84 17.66 9.14 4.65
CA MET A 84 18.87 8.43 4.26
C MET A 84 19.68 8.00 5.48
N MET A 85 20.35 6.85 5.38
CA MET A 85 21.38 6.45 6.33
C MET A 85 22.75 6.77 5.73
N GLN A 86 23.66 7.34 6.52
CA GLN A 86 25.02 7.59 6.05
C GLN A 86 25.65 6.28 5.57
N HIS A 87 26.02 6.26 4.27
CA HIS A 87 26.69 5.18 3.54
C HIS A 87 27.01 3.95 4.38
N ASN A 88 26.11 2.97 4.42
CA ASN A 88 26.34 1.55 4.73
C ASN A 88 25.00 0.79 4.82
N LYS A 89 25.07 -0.54 4.74
CA LYS A 89 23.96 -1.52 4.88
C LYS A 89 23.37 -1.59 6.29
N ASN A 90 23.30 -0.47 7.00
CA ASN A 90 22.78 -0.40 8.36
C ASN A 90 21.26 -0.32 8.30
N ILE A 91 20.60 -1.22 9.04
CA ILE A 91 19.16 -1.23 9.18
C ILE A 91 18.75 -0.07 10.11
N ALA A 92 17.97 0.87 9.57
CA ALA A 92 17.31 1.95 10.28
C ALA A 92 15.95 1.50 10.82
N LEU A 93 15.37 2.30 11.71
CA LEU A 93 14.03 2.13 12.25
C LEU A 93 13.22 3.42 12.06
N LEU A 94 11.98 3.28 11.61
CA LEU A 94 11.03 4.39 11.45
C LEU A 94 9.70 4.03 12.12
N PRO A 95 9.34 4.68 13.25
CA PRO A 95 8.00 4.55 13.82
C PRO A 95 6.98 5.33 12.98
N ILE A 96 5.88 4.68 12.64
CA ILE A 96 4.75 5.22 11.88
C ILE A 96 3.47 4.94 12.65
N GLU A 97 2.64 5.95 12.84
CA GLU A 97 1.33 5.79 13.47
C GLU A 97 0.27 5.52 12.39
N LEU A 98 -0.38 4.35 12.47
CA LEU A 98 -1.42 3.92 11.53
C LEU A 98 -2.68 3.49 12.28
N ASN A 99 -3.85 3.74 11.68
CA ASN A 99 -5.12 3.24 12.22
C ASN A 99 -5.40 1.85 11.68
N LEU A 100 -5.33 0.83 12.54
CA LEU A 100 -5.65 -0.56 12.19
C LEU A 100 -7.05 -0.94 12.69
N CYS A 101 -7.75 -1.81 11.95
CA CYS A 101 -8.98 -2.46 12.41
C CYS A 101 -8.67 -3.51 13.49
N GLN A 102 -9.66 -3.86 14.30
CA GLN A 102 -9.63 -5.12 15.04
C GLN A 102 -9.68 -6.30 14.05
N GLY A 103 -8.90 -7.35 14.29
CA GLY A 103 -8.79 -8.51 13.40
C GLY A 103 -7.62 -8.40 12.44
N PHE A 104 -7.78 -8.96 11.23
CA PHE A 104 -6.76 -8.93 10.19
C PHE A 104 -6.71 -7.58 9.48
N ASN A 105 -5.51 -7.13 9.18
CA ASN A 105 -5.23 -5.95 8.39
C ASN A 105 -4.23 -6.27 7.28
N SER A 106 -4.25 -5.48 6.21
CA SER A 106 -3.19 -5.39 5.23
C SER A 106 -2.53 -4.02 5.28
N ILE A 107 -1.22 -4.00 5.04
CA ILE A 107 -0.46 -2.77 4.84
C ILE A 107 0.30 -2.91 3.54
N ARG A 108 -0.03 -2.05 2.58
CA ARG A 108 0.63 -1.93 1.29
C ARG A 108 1.56 -0.74 1.32
N ILE A 109 2.79 -0.92 0.86
CA ILE A 109 3.81 0.12 0.71
C ILE A 109 4.25 0.12 -0.75
N TYR A 110 4.22 1.28 -1.39
CA TYR A 110 4.58 1.42 -2.79
C TYR A 110 5.03 2.85 -3.10
N ASN A 111 5.77 3.02 -4.18
CA ASN A 111 6.05 4.33 -4.75
C ASN A 111 5.82 4.25 -6.27
N PRO A 112 4.85 5.02 -6.82
CA PRO A 112 4.57 4.98 -8.25
C PRO A 112 5.63 5.70 -9.10
N ASP A 113 6.46 6.56 -8.49
CA ASP A 113 7.33 7.52 -9.18
C ASP A 113 8.84 7.22 -9.03
N ASP A 114 9.29 6.47 -8.01
CA ASP A 114 10.69 6.07 -7.80
C ASP A 114 10.79 4.75 -7.01
N PHE A 115 11.99 4.24 -6.79
CA PHE A 115 12.24 3.09 -5.93
C PHE A 115 12.03 3.43 -4.44
N THR A 116 11.38 2.49 -3.74
CA THR A 116 11.26 2.44 -2.28
C THR A 116 12.62 2.16 -1.63
N PRO A 117 12.80 2.35 -0.31
CA PRO A 117 13.95 1.79 0.39
C PRO A 117 13.89 0.25 0.41
N ASP A 118 15.01 -0.39 0.79
CA ASP A 118 15.03 -1.82 1.05
C ASP A 118 14.41 -2.09 2.42
N PHE A 119 13.43 -2.99 2.50
CA PHE A 119 12.74 -3.35 3.74
C PHE A 119 13.29 -4.63 4.37
N ASP A 120 13.53 -4.61 5.68
CA ASP A 120 13.89 -5.82 6.47
C ASP A 120 12.63 -6.44 7.09
N ARG A 121 11.93 -5.69 7.95
CA ARG A 121 10.75 -6.16 8.68
C ARG A 121 9.87 -5.02 9.18
N ILE A 122 8.70 -5.37 9.69
CA ILE A 122 7.85 -4.48 10.51
C ILE A 122 7.61 -5.09 11.88
N VAL A 123 7.45 -4.23 12.89
CA VAL A 123 7.01 -4.62 14.24
C VAL A 123 5.78 -3.81 14.60
N VAL A 124 4.72 -4.47 15.03
CA VAL A 124 3.43 -3.87 15.35
C VAL A 124 3.24 -3.89 16.88
N TYR A 125 2.99 -2.72 17.49
CA TYR A 125 2.82 -2.56 18.94
C TYR A 125 1.36 -2.44 19.35
#